data_AF-A0A497P751-F1
#
_entry.id   AF-A0A497P751-F1
#
_cell.length_a   1.000
_cell.length_b   1.000
_cell.length_c   1.000
_cell.angle_alpha   90.00
_cell.angle_beta   90.00
_cell.angle_gamma   90.00
#
_symmetry.space_group_name_H-M   'P 1'
#
loop_
_entity.id
_entity.type
_entity.pdbx_description
1 polymer ?
#
loop_
_entity_poly.entity_id
_entity_poly.type
_entity_poly.pdbx_seq_one_letter_code
_entity_poly.pdbx_strand_id
1 'polypeptide(L)'
;MSEMEEGWKRVLGAFEDWIEYEASEFGPWTAYFSLDNLRDLTEEERLGWMHKMYDEVIPGRIDKCREAGVALEDFLPFMPDNEAIETVRSMIDLSIVLQDSMMHLSDIVAQMMEEYREGGLDEIVPLLESLASAEEDIRHHMSLFSKGFGKLRAMGLEIPEEI
;
A
#
# COMPACT_ATOMS: atom_id res chain seq x y z
N MET A 1 21.97 17.33 14.55
CA MET A 1 20.72 17.12 13.83
C MET A 1 19.63 17.75 14.65
N SER A 2 18.69 18.47 14.05
CA SER A 2 17.50 18.94 14.77
C SER A 2 16.49 17.79 14.94
N GLU A 3 15.63 17.84 15.96
CA GLU A 3 14.59 16.82 16.17
C GLU A 3 13.65 16.72 14.95
N MET A 4 13.45 17.85 14.25
CA MET A 4 12.72 17.90 12.98
C MET A 4 13.42 17.11 11.87
N GLU A 5 14.75 17.25 11.71
CA GLU A 5 15.51 16.47 10.73
C GLU A 5 15.45 14.96 11.03
N GLU A 6 15.54 14.57 12.30
CA GLU A 6 15.46 13.17 12.71
C GLU A 6 14.06 12.58 12.54
N GLY A 7 13.02 13.37 12.86
CA GLY A 7 11.63 13.01 12.56
C GLY A 7 11.40 12.83 11.06
N TRP A 8 11.90 13.76 10.25
CA TRP A 8 11.74 13.70 8.81
C TRP A 8 12.44 12.50 8.17
N LYS A 9 13.66 12.18 8.61
CA LYS A 9 14.36 10.97 8.15
C LYS A 9 13.61 9.68 8.47
N ARG A 10 12.92 9.62 9.61
CA ARG A 10 12.08 8.47 9.97
C ARG A 10 10.87 8.34 9.05
N VAL A 11 10.24 9.47 8.68
CA VAL A 11 9.16 9.47 7.69
C VAL A 11 9.67 8.94 6.35
N LEU A 12 10.78 9.48 5.83
CA LEU A 12 11.33 9.03 4.54
C LEU A 12 11.68 7.54 4.54
N GLY A 13 12.38 7.07 5.58
CA GLY A 13 12.73 5.65 5.70
C GLY A 13 11.50 4.73 5.77
N ALA A 14 10.44 5.12 6.48
CA ALA A 14 9.21 4.33 6.51
C ALA A 14 8.52 4.24 5.14
N PHE A 15 8.56 5.31 4.35
CA PHE A 15 8.04 5.30 2.98
C PHE A 15 8.92 4.50 2.02
N GLU A 16 10.24 4.55 2.18
CA GLU A 16 11.18 3.72 1.41
C GLU A 16 10.97 2.24 1.68
N ASP A 17 10.89 1.84 2.96
CA ASP A 17 10.59 0.46 3.36
C ASP A 17 9.26 -0.01 2.75
N TRP A 18 8.26 0.86 2.72
CA TRP A 18 6.98 0.53 2.09
C TRP A 18 7.09 0.40 0.57
N ILE A 19 7.77 1.34 -0.12
CA ILE A 19 7.99 1.26 -1.57
C ILE A 19 8.79 0.00 -1.93
N GLU A 20 9.80 -0.35 -1.14
CA GLU A 20 10.57 -1.57 -1.31
C GLU A 20 9.68 -2.80 -1.18
N TYR A 21 8.84 -2.87 -0.15
CA TYR A 21 7.87 -3.96 0.04
C TYR A 21 6.90 -4.08 -1.14
N GLU A 22 6.36 -2.95 -1.62
CA GLU A 22 5.46 -2.92 -2.78
C GLU A 22 6.15 -3.47 -4.03
N ALA A 23 7.44 -3.22 -4.20
CA ALA A 23 8.21 -3.67 -5.36
C ALA A 23 8.67 -5.14 -5.26
N SER A 24 9.14 -5.57 -4.09
CA SER A 24 9.80 -6.87 -3.90
C SER A 24 8.87 -7.96 -3.41
N GLU A 25 7.95 -7.63 -2.50
CA GLU A 25 7.10 -8.62 -1.83
C GLU A 25 5.69 -8.66 -2.43
N PHE A 26 5.10 -7.53 -2.82
CA PHE A 26 3.75 -7.49 -3.41
C PHE A 26 3.76 -7.52 -4.94
N GLY A 27 4.57 -6.67 -5.57
CA GLY A 27 4.63 -6.47 -7.02
C GLY A 27 4.65 -7.77 -7.84
N PRO A 28 5.48 -8.78 -7.50
CA PRO A 28 5.55 -10.05 -8.24
C PRO A 28 4.22 -10.81 -8.32
N TRP A 29 3.32 -10.63 -7.35
CA TRP A 29 2.05 -11.36 -7.29
C TRP A 29 0.94 -10.72 -8.12
N THR A 30 1.07 -9.43 -8.47
CA THR A 30 0.05 -8.68 -9.22
C THR A 30 -0.18 -9.21 -10.63
N ALA A 31 0.79 -9.95 -11.20
CA ALA A 31 0.61 -10.63 -12.47
C ALA A 31 -0.58 -11.61 -12.47
N TYR A 32 -0.87 -12.23 -11.33
CA TYR A 32 -1.96 -13.20 -11.18
C TYR A 32 -3.33 -12.53 -11.01
N PHE A 33 -3.43 -11.20 -11.13
CA PHE A 33 -4.73 -10.53 -11.20
C PHE A 33 -5.38 -10.71 -12.58
N SER A 34 -4.63 -11.27 -13.54
CA SER A 34 -5.14 -11.70 -14.84
C SER A 34 -5.50 -13.18 -14.83
N LEU A 35 -6.68 -13.50 -15.37
CA LEU A 35 -7.14 -14.87 -15.57
C LEU A 35 -6.16 -15.68 -16.44
N ASP A 36 -5.52 -15.06 -17.43
CA ASP A 36 -4.59 -15.75 -18.32
C ASP A 36 -3.37 -16.27 -17.55
N ASN A 37 -2.78 -15.45 -16.68
CA ASN A 37 -1.64 -15.86 -15.86
C ASN A 37 -2.05 -16.88 -14.77
N LEU A 38 -3.28 -16.78 -14.24
CA LEU A 38 -3.80 -17.76 -13.29
C LEU A 38 -4.05 -19.13 -13.93
N ARG A 39 -4.45 -19.17 -15.20
CA ARG A 39 -4.68 -20.42 -15.93
C ARG A 39 -3.42 -21.27 -16.08
N ASP A 40 -2.27 -20.61 -16.15
CA ASP A 40 -0.97 -21.28 -16.26
C ASP A 40 -0.54 -21.99 -14.96
N LEU A 41 -1.15 -21.64 -13.82
CA LEU A 41 -0.93 -22.29 -12.54
C LEU A 41 -1.76 -23.57 -12.39
N THR A 42 -1.25 -24.53 -11.64
CA THR A 42 -2.02 -25.67 -11.12
C THR A 42 -3.03 -25.23 -10.07
N GLU A 43 -3.99 -26.09 -9.72
CA GLU A 43 -4.97 -25.81 -8.67
C GLU A 43 -4.32 -25.50 -7.31
N GLU A 44 -3.31 -26.28 -6.93
CA GLU A 44 -2.54 -26.09 -5.70
C GLU A 44 -1.82 -24.74 -5.69
N GLU A 45 -1.22 -24.35 -6.81
CA GLU A 45 -0.53 -23.06 -6.94
C GLU A 45 -1.49 -21.87 -6.89
N ARG A 46 -2.69 -21.96 -7.47
CA ARG A 46 -3.71 -20.90 -7.41
C ARG A 46 -4.18 -20.68 -5.98
N LEU A 47 -4.54 -21.77 -5.28
CA LEU A 47 -4.94 -21.70 -3.88
C LEU A 47 -3.78 -21.22 -3.00
N GLY A 48 -2.56 -21.69 -3.26
CA GLY A 48 -1.36 -21.24 -2.56
C GLY A 48 -1.09 -19.76 -2.74
N TRP A 49 -1.31 -19.23 -3.95
CA TRP A 49 -1.25 -17.79 -4.21
C TRP A 49 -2.31 -17.01 -3.42
N MET A 50 -3.57 -17.43 -3.47
CA MET A 50 -4.65 -16.74 -2.73
C MET A 50 -4.39 -16.73 -1.22
N HIS A 51 -3.97 -17.87 -0.66
CA HIS A 51 -3.59 -17.98 0.75
C HIS A 51 -2.43 -17.05 1.09
N LYS A 52 -1.36 -17.07 0.29
CA LYS A 52 -0.21 -16.19 0.54
C LYS A 52 -0.58 -14.70 0.45
N MET A 53 -1.43 -14.33 -0.51
CA MET A 53 -1.94 -12.97 -0.63
C MET A 53 -2.72 -12.55 0.61
N TYR A 54 -3.63 -13.41 1.09
CA TYR A 54 -4.50 -13.14 2.22
C TYR A 54 -3.77 -13.15 3.57
N ASP A 55 -2.92 -14.16 3.81
CA ASP A 55 -2.31 -14.43 5.11
C ASP A 55 -1.01 -13.62 5.34
N GLU A 56 -0.29 -13.25 4.27
CA GLU A 56 1.05 -12.66 4.40
C GLU A 56 1.20 -11.33 3.64
N VAL A 57 0.93 -11.32 2.33
CA VAL A 57 1.34 -10.20 1.47
C VAL A 57 0.49 -8.95 1.71
N ILE A 58 -0.84 -9.07 1.65
CA ILE A 58 -1.73 -7.92 1.89
C ILE A 58 -1.60 -7.41 3.33
N PRO A 59 -1.58 -8.27 4.37
CA PRO A 59 -1.27 -7.83 5.74
C PRO A 59 0.05 -7.07 5.85
N GLY A 60 1.12 -7.54 5.20
CA GLY A 60 2.41 -6.84 5.20
C GLY A 60 2.36 -5.47 4.53
N ARG A 61 1.59 -5.31 3.44
CA ARG A 61 1.34 -3.98 2.83
C ARG A 61 0.66 -3.04 3.81
N ILE A 62 -0.37 -3.53 4.50
CA ILE A 62 -1.12 -2.76 5.50
C ILE A 62 -0.19 -2.33 6.63
N ASP A 63 0.64 -3.23 7.13
CA ASP A 63 1.60 -2.94 8.20
C ASP A 63 2.61 -1.86 7.78
N LYS A 64 3.16 -1.94 6.56
CA LYS A 64 4.07 -0.92 6.02
C LYS A 64 3.41 0.44 5.81
N CYS A 65 2.19 0.45 5.28
CA CYS A 65 1.39 1.67 5.16
C CYS A 65 1.10 2.29 6.54
N ARG A 66 0.84 1.46 7.55
CA ARG A 66 0.60 1.90 8.93
C ARG A 66 1.86 2.48 9.56
N GLU A 67 3.01 1.84 9.38
CA GLU A 67 4.30 2.34 9.86
C GLU A 67 4.61 3.74 9.30
N ALA A 68 4.35 3.95 8.00
CA ALA A 68 4.47 5.27 7.36
C ALA A 68 3.50 6.31 7.96
N GLY A 69 2.25 5.90 8.25
CA GLY A 69 1.26 6.74 8.94
C GLY A 69 1.71 7.14 10.35
N VAL A 70 2.19 6.19 11.14
CA VAL A 70 2.71 6.45 12.50
C VAL A 70 3.93 7.38 12.46
N ALA A 71 4.83 7.21 11.48
CA ALA A 71 5.96 8.11 11.32
C ALA A 71 5.52 9.55 11.03
N LEU A 72 4.45 9.75 10.25
CA LEU A 72 3.86 11.07 10.02
C LEU A 72 3.20 11.65 11.28
N GLU A 73 2.50 10.83 12.07
CA GLU A 73 1.92 11.23 13.35
C GLU A 73 2.99 11.70 14.35
N ASP A 74 4.08 10.93 14.47
CA ASP A 74 5.24 11.27 15.29
C ASP A 74 5.95 12.53 14.80
N PHE A 75 5.88 12.82 13.50
CA PHE A 75 6.50 13.99 12.88
C PHE A 75 5.66 15.27 13.03
N LEU A 76 4.33 15.13 13.15
CA LEU A 76 3.38 16.24 13.19
C LEU A 76 3.70 17.32 14.25
N PRO A 77 4.16 17.01 15.49
CA PRO A 77 4.49 18.02 16.49
C PRO A 77 5.63 18.97 16.11
N PHE A 78 6.45 18.61 15.12
CA PHE A 78 7.61 19.40 14.69
C PHE A 78 7.29 20.36 13.54
N MET A 79 6.02 20.43 13.10
CA MET A 79 5.63 21.27 11.97
C MET A 79 5.71 22.77 12.31
N PRO A 80 6.30 23.59 11.41
CA PRO A 80 6.61 25.00 11.70
C PRO A 80 5.38 25.92 11.67
N ASP A 81 4.34 25.54 10.92
CA ASP A 81 3.13 26.34 10.72
C ASP A 81 1.89 25.48 10.42
N ASN A 82 0.72 26.13 10.35
CA ASN A 82 -0.55 25.46 10.12
C ASN A 82 -0.65 24.78 8.75
N GLU A 83 0.00 25.31 7.72
CA GLU A 83 -0.07 24.72 6.37
C GLU A 83 0.71 23.40 6.31
N ALA A 84 1.86 23.34 7.00
CA ALA A 84 2.63 22.12 7.16
C ALA A 84 1.86 21.09 7.99
N ILE A 85 1.22 21.53 9.09
CA ILE A 85 0.35 20.68 9.92
C ILE A 85 -0.79 20.08 9.09
N GLU A 86 -1.50 20.88 8.30
CA GLU A 86 -2.61 20.41 7.46
C GLU A 86 -2.12 19.44 6.38
N THR A 87 -0.94 19.68 5.81
CA THR A 87 -0.34 18.78 4.82
C THR A 87 -0.01 17.42 5.43
N VAL A 88 0.66 17.38 6.59
CA VAL A 88 0.97 16.11 7.28
C VAL A 88 -0.30 15.39 7.71
N ARG A 89 -1.30 16.10 8.25
CA ARG A 89 -2.61 15.50 8.59
C ARG A 89 -3.29 14.87 7.38
N SER A 90 -3.29 15.56 6.23
CA SER A 90 -3.86 15.01 5.00
C SER A 90 -3.13 13.73 4.53
N MET A 91 -1.81 13.65 4.77
CA MET A 91 -1.04 12.44 4.48
C MET A 91 -1.36 11.30 5.45
N ILE A 92 -1.58 11.60 6.74
CA ILE A 92 -2.05 10.62 7.73
C ILE A 92 -3.43 10.09 7.34
N ASP A 93 -4.38 10.98 7.02
CA ASP A 93 -5.72 10.59 6.57
C ASP A 93 -5.66 9.70 5.31
N LEU A 94 -4.78 10.04 4.36
CA LEU A 94 -4.54 9.23 3.17
C LEU A 94 -4.00 7.82 3.52
N SER A 95 -3.13 7.70 4.52
CA SER A 95 -2.62 6.41 4.99
C SER A 95 -3.73 5.52 5.58
N ILE A 96 -4.74 6.12 6.22
CA ILE A 96 -5.89 5.38 6.76
C ILE A 96 -6.77 4.88 5.61
N VAL A 97 -7.08 5.75 4.65
CA VAL A 97 -7.85 5.38 3.44
C VAL A 97 -7.18 4.24 2.67
N LEU A 98 -5.85 4.27 2.56
CA LEU A 98 -5.08 3.21 1.91
C LEU A 98 -5.13 1.89 2.66
N GLN A 99 -5.01 1.90 3.99
CA GLN A 99 -5.17 0.70 4.81
C GLN A 99 -6.57 0.08 4.62
N ASP A 100 -7.63 0.90 4.62
CA ASP A 100 -9.00 0.44 4.38
C ASP A 100 -9.16 -0.18 2.97
N SER A 101 -8.56 0.45 1.96
CA SER A 101 -8.57 -0.06 0.59
C SER A 101 -7.83 -1.39 0.46
N MET A 102 -6.70 -1.56 1.14
CA MET A 102 -5.96 -2.83 1.17
C MET A 102 -6.70 -3.92 1.95
N MET A 103 -7.43 -3.58 3.02
CA MET A 103 -8.30 -4.55 3.70
C MET A 103 -9.40 -5.05 2.76
N HIS A 104 -10.01 -4.15 1.98
CA HIS A 104 -10.97 -4.55 0.96
C HIS A 104 -10.36 -5.48 -0.10
N LEU A 105 -9.11 -5.24 -0.51
CA LEU A 105 -8.38 -6.16 -1.39
C LEU A 105 -8.25 -7.56 -0.77
N SER A 106 -8.01 -7.64 0.55
CA SER A 106 -7.97 -8.90 1.30
C SER A 106 -9.32 -9.62 1.30
N ASP A 107 -10.42 -8.88 1.49
CA ASP A 107 -11.77 -9.43 1.44
C ASP A 107 -12.10 -10.04 0.08
N ILE A 108 -11.68 -9.39 -1.02
CA ILE A 108 -11.84 -9.93 -2.38
C ILE A 108 -11.09 -11.26 -2.52
N VAL A 109 -9.83 -11.32 -2.07
CA VAL A 109 -9.03 -12.57 -2.13
C VAL A 109 -9.65 -13.67 -1.27
N ALA A 110 -10.18 -13.34 -0.08
CA ALA A 110 -10.89 -14.29 0.77
C ALA A 110 -12.11 -14.87 0.05
N GLN A 111 -12.91 -14.01 -0.58
CA GLN A 111 -14.05 -14.45 -1.37
C GLN A 111 -13.63 -15.31 -2.56
N MET A 112 -12.53 -14.96 -3.25
CA MET A 112 -12.00 -15.77 -4.35
C MET A 112 -11.65 -17.19 -3.90
N MET A 113 -11.10 -17.37 -2.69
CA MET A 113 -10.81 -18.71 -2.16
C MET A 113 -12.07 -19.56 -1.96
N GLU A 114 -13.18 -18.94 -1.53
CA GLU A 114 -14.46 -19.61 -1.34
C GLU A 114 -15.06 -20.00 -2.70
N GLU A 115 -15.23 -19.04 -3.60
CA GLU A 115 -15.86 -19.23 -4.91
C GLU A 115 -15.06 -20.19 -5.80
N TYR A 116 -13.71 -20.12 -5.75
CA TYR A 116 -12.86 -21.03 -6.51
C TYR A 116 -13.02 -22.49 -6.07
N ARG A 117 -13.28 -22.74 -4.78
CA ARG A 117 -13.52 -24.12 -4.30
C ARG A 117 -14.86 -24.67 -4.74
N GLU A 118 -15.85 -23.81 -4.98
CA GLU A 118 -17.19 -24.22 -5.39
C GLU A 118 -17.28 -24.48 -6.90
N GLY A 119 -16.73 -23.58 -7.72
CA GLY A 119 -16.89 -23.65 -9.19
C GLY A 119 -15.61 -23.39 -10.00
N GLY A 120 -14.45 -23.28 -9.35
CA GLY A 120 -13.16 -23.13 -10.03
C GLY A 120 -12.96 -21.73 -10.63
N LEU A 121 -12.26 -21.67 -11.76
CA LEU A 121 -11.84 -20.39 -12.35
C LEU A 121 -13.00 -19.52 -12.84
N ASP A 122 -14.10 -20.13 -13.31
CA ASP A 122 -15.21 -19.38 -13.92
C ASP A 122 -15.93 -18.50 -12.89
N GLU A 123 -16.01 -18.95 -11.63
CA GLU A 123 -16.67 -18.20 -10.54
C GLU A 123 -15.83 -17.00 -10.05
N ILE A 124 -14.50 -17.07 -10.16
CA ILE A 124 -13.62 -15.98 -9.68
C ILE A 124 -13.33 -14.90 -10.74
N VAL A 125 -13.76 -15.06 -11.99
CA VAL A 125 -13.49 -14.06 -13.05
C VAL A 125 -13.97 -12.65 -12.66
N PRO A 126 -15.19 -12.44 -12.14
CA PRO A 126 -15.64 -11.11 -11.72
C PRO A 126 -14.83 -10.54 -10.55
N LEU A 127 -14.33 -11.42 -9.68
CA LEU A 127 -13.52 -11.02 -8.53
C LEU A 127 -12.11 -10.59 -8.94
N LEU A 128 -11.54 -11.19 -9.99
CA LEU A 128 -10.27 -10.73 -10.56
C LEU A 128 -10.37 -9.31 -11.13
N GLU A 129 -11.46 -8.99 -11.80
CA GLU A 129 -11.73 -7.62 -12.28
C GLU A 129 -11.85 -6.64 -11.10
N SER A 130 -12.54 -7.05 -10.04
CA SER A 130 -12.69 -6.26 -8.81
C SER A 130 -11.35 -6.05 -8.11
N LEU A 131 -10.52 -7.09 -8.05
CA LEU A 131 -9.17 -7.07 -7.47
C LEU A 131 -8.25 -6.10 -8.23
N ALA A 132 -8.27 -6.16 -9.57
CA ALA A 132 -7.50 -5.26 -10.41
C ALA A 132 -7.94 -3.80 -10.27
N SER A 133 -9.25 -3.55 -10.22
CA SER A 133 -9.81 -2.21 -10.00
C SER A 133 -9.42 -1.64 -8.63
N ALA A 134 -9.54 -2.45 -7.57
CA ALA A 134 -9.17 -2.04 -6.22
C ALA A 134 -7.67 -1.69 -6.12
N GLU A 135 -6.81 -2.46 -6.80
CA GLU A 135 -5.38 -2.18 -6.86
C GLU A 135 -5.06 -0.90 -7.66
N GLU A 136 -5.79 -0.60 -8.74
CA GLU A 136 -5.63 0.67 -9.47
C GLU A 136 -6.00 1.87 -8.58
N ASP A 137 -7.08 1.77 -7.81
CA ASP A 137 -7.49 2.80 -6.84
C ASP A 137 -6.45 2.99 -5.74
N ILE A 138 -5.86 1.91 -5.22
CA ILE A 138 -4.75 1.96 -4.26
C ILE A 138 -3.54 2.70 -4.87
N ARG A 139 -3.13 2.35 -6.09
CA ARG A 139 -2.01 3.03 -6.77
C ARG A 139 -2.30 4.51 -7.00
N HIS A 140 -3.55 4.85 -7.33
CA HIS A 140 -3.97 6.23 -7.47
C HIS A 140 -3.76 7.00 -6.15
N HIS A 141 -4.27 6.46 -5.03
CA HIS A 141 -4.11 7.07 -3.72
C HIS A 141 -2.63 7.17 -3.30
N MET A 142 -1.83 6.12 -3.51
CA MET A 142 -0.38 6.16 -3.23
C MET A 142 0.31 7.29 -4.00
N SER A 143 -0.08 7.54 -5.26
CA SER A 143 0.50 8.63 -6.06
C SER A 143 0.28 10.02 -5.45
N LEU A 144 -0.76 10.21 -4.62
CA LEU A 144 -1.07 11.49 -3.99
C LEU A 144 -0.05 11.89 -2.92
N PHE A 145 0.70 10.94 -2.35
CA PHE A 145 1.79 11.27 -1.43
C PHE A 145 2.86 12.14 -2.08
N SER A 146 3.12 11.99 -3.39
CA SER A 146 4.06 12.85 -4.12
C SER A 146 3.71 14.35 -4.01
N LYS A 147 2.41 14.67 -3.95
CA LYS A 147 1.93 16.05 -3.75
C LYS A 147 2.19 16.54 -2.33
N GLY A 148 2.00 15.67 -1.33
CA GLY A 148 2.32 15.96 0.08
C GLY A 148 3.81 16.21 0.28
N PHE A 149 4.65 15.29 -0.18
CA PHE A 149 6.12 15.44 -0.17
C PHE A 149 6.58 16.70 -0.91
N GLY A 150 6.00 16.99 -2.09
CA GLY A 150 6.32 18.19 -2.86
C GLY A 150 6.02 19.50 -2.10
N LYS A 151 4.89 19.55 -1.37
CA LYS A 151 4.54 20.68 -0.52
C LYS A 151 5.52 20.83 0.65
N LEU A 152 5.78 19.76 1.39
CA LEU A 152 6.73 19.77 2.51
C LEU A 152 8.14 20.20 2.06
N ARG A 153 8.58 19.72 0.89
CA ARG A 153 9.84 20.16 0.28
C ARG A 153 9.87 21.65 -0.04
N ALA A 154 8.79 22.20 -0.61
CA ALA A 154 8.70 23.63 -0.89
C ALA A 154 8.77 24.51 0.39
N MET A 155 8.46 23.91 1.55
CA MET A 155 8.53 24.55 2.87
C MET A 155 9.89 24.37 3.57
N GLY A 156 10.86 23.72 2.91
CA GLY A 156 12.23 23.57 3.42
C GLY A 156 12.54 22.21 4.06
N LEU A 157 11.61 21.25 4.01
CA LEU A 157 11.89 19.85 4.37
C LEU A 157 12.48 19.14 3.15
N GLU A 158 13.78 19.32 2.94
CA GLU A 158 14.48 18.70 1.82
C GLU A 158 14.45 17.17 1.92
N ILE A 159 14.28 16.53 0.77
CA ILE A 159 14.55 15.10 0.60
C ILE A 159 16.06 15.02 0.35
N PRO A 160 16.85 14.35 1.21
CA PRO A 160 18.29 14.22 0.99
C PRO A 160 18.56 13.64 -0.41
N GLU A 161 19.52 14.22 -1.15
CA GLU A 161 19.89 13.75 -2.51
C GLU A 161 20.57 12.36 -2.49
N GLU A 162 20.96 11.88 -1.31
CA GLU A 162 21.55 10.55 -1.07
C GLU A 162 20.53 9.62 -0.40
N ILE A 163 19.38 9.43 -1.05
CA ILE A 163 18.55 8.26 -0.78
C ILE A 163 18.22 7.54 -2.09
#